data_AF-A0A8D5A796-F1
#
_entry.id   AF-A0A8D5A796-F1
#
_cell.length_a   1.000
_cell.length_b   1.000
_cell.length_c   1.000
_cell.angle_alpha   90.00
_cell.angle_beta   90.00
_cell.angle_gamma   90.00
#
_symmetry.space_group_name_H-M   'P 1'
#
loop_
_entity.id
_entity.type
_entity.pdbx_description
1 polymer ?
#
loop_
_entity_poly.entity_id
_entity_poly.type
_entity_poly.pdbx_seq_one_letter_code
_entity_poly.pdbx_strand_id
1 'polypeptide(L)'
;MWEQGVNEMLHKVKVTVIDKKLYPELQEAYCMDPKSGACPCYNVGDTFIFECAAGKDDFWHMGLSALVKAEGNPDEVAGGPKMPFCSEAWDAISRYIYTGLQGG
;
A
#
# COMPACT_ATOMS: atom_id res chain seq x y z
N MET A 1 14.20 -9.33 -29.69
CA MET A 1 14.35 -7.95 -30.17
C MET A 1 13.09 -7.18 -29.82
N TRP A 2 13.10 -6.50 -28.69
CA TRP A 2 12.14 -5.43 -28.39
C TRP A 2 12.99 -4.21 -28.09
N GLU A 3 13.54 -3.61 -29.16
CA GLU A 3 13.98 -2.22 -29.11
C GLU A 3 12.78 -1.38 -29.48
N GLN A 4 12.06 -0.91 -28.47
CA GLN A 4 11.21 0.25 -28.63
C GLN A 4 11.69 1.31 -27.66
N GLY A 5 12.35 2.32 -28.21
CA GLY A 5 12.61 3.59 -27.55
C GLY A 5 11.30 4.35 -27.35
N VAL A 6 10.45 3.85 -26.47
CA VAL A 6 9.46 4.68 -25.81
C VAL A 6 10.21 5.29 -24.63
N ASN A 7 10.31 6.61 -24.60
CA ASN A 7 10.56 7.32 -23.36
C ASN A 7 9.30 7.12 -22.50
N GLU A 8 9.09 5.90 -21.99
CA GLU A 8 7.98 5.56 -21.11
C GLU A 8 8.13 6.45 -19.90
N MET A 9 7.18 7.37 -19.72
CA MET A 9 7.14 8.22 -18.54
C MET A 9 6.95 7.30 -17.34
N LEU A 10 8.03 7.08 -16.59
CA LEU A 10 8.00 6.25 -15.40
C LEU A 10 7.36 7.04 -14.26
N HIS A 11 6.08 6.80 -14.05
CA HIS A 11 5.37 7.36 -12.90
C HIS A 11 5.67 6.53 -11.65
N LYS A 12 5.88 7.23 -10.54
CA LYS A 12 6.00 6.62 -9.20
C LYS A 12 4.95 7.23 -8.30
N VAL A 13 4.38 6.40 -7.43
CA VAL A 13 3.42 6.86 -6.42
C VAL A 13 4.06 6.71 -5.06
N LYS A 14 4.14 7.82 -4.32
CA LYS A 14 4.53 7.82 -2.91
C LYS A 14 3.28 7.85 -2.05
N VAL A 15 3.14 6.86 -1.17
CA VAL A 15 2.08 6.82 -0.15
C VAL A 15 2.72 7.01 1.21
N THR A 16 2.14 7.86 2.05
CA THR A 16 2.53 8.03 3.45
C THR A 16 1.30 7.91 4.32
N VAL A 17 1.37 7.09 5.36
CA VAL A 17 0.30 6.97 6.34
C VAL A 17 0.41 8.16 7.29
N ILE A 18 -0.51 9.11 7.19
CA ILE A 18 -0.47 10.34 7.99
C ILE A 18 -1.26 10.25 9.29
N ASP A 19 -2.25 9.37 9.36
CA ASP A 19 -3.13 9.20 10.51
C ASP A 19 -3.79 7.81 10.49
N LYS A 20 -4.21 7.31 11.65
CA LYS A 20 -4.96 6.07 11.81
C LYS A 20 -6.06 6.27 12.84
N LYS A 21 -7.31 6.25 12.39
CA LYS A 21 -8.50 6.42 13.24
C LYS A 21 -9.27 5.12 13.37
N LEU A 22 -9.64 4.82 14.60
CA LEU A 22 -10.56 3.74 14.94
C LEU A 22 -11.84 4.36 15.49
N TYR A 23 -12.99 3.87 15.04
CA TYR A 23 -14.31 4.28 15.52
C TYR A 23 -14.96 3.08 16.20
N PRO A 24 -14.75 2.89 17.53
CA PRO A 24 -15.22 1.70 18.25
C PRO A 24 -16.73 1.48 18.13
N GLU A 25 -17.51 2.56 18.10
CA GLU A 25 -18.96 2.53 17.93
C GLU A 25 -19.39 1.95 16.57
N LEU A 26 -18.60 2.20 15.52
CA LEU A 26 -18.85 1.63 14.20
C LEU A 26 -18.38 0.17 14.13
N GLN A 27 -17.29 -0.18 14.82
CA GLN A 27 -16.86 -1.58 14.92
C GLN A 27 -17.91 -2.42 15.62
N GLU A 28 -18.45 -1.94 16.74
CA GLU A 28 -19.49 -2.65 17.50
C GLU A 28 -20.79 -2.82 16.68
N ALA A 29 -21.15 -1.82 15.87
CA ALA A 29 -22.37 -1.86 15.07
C ALA A 29 -22.26 -2.70 13.78
N TYR A 30 -21.08 -2.76 13.14
CA TYR A 30 -20.95 -3.27 11.77
C TYR A 30 -19.89 -4.37 11.56
N CYS A 31 -18.87 -4.49 12.42
CA CYS A 31 -17.85 -5.53 12.26
C CYS A 31 -18.37 -6.88 12.75
N MET A 32 -17.95 -7.97 12.09
CA MET A 32 -18.28 -9.32 12.55
C MET A 32 -17.65 -9.61 13.92
N ASP A 33 -16.42 -9.13 14.14
CA ASP A 33 -15.78 -9.07 15.45
C ASP A 33 -15.75 -7.62 15.95
N PRO A 34 -16.49 -7.27 17.02
CA PRO A 34 -16.54 -5.92 17.55
C PRO A 34 -15.20 -5.46 18.17
N LYS A 35 -14.21 -6.35 18.32
CA LYS A 35 -12.89 -6.07 18.90
C LYS A 35 -11.74 -6.21 17.90
N SER A 36 -12.02 -6.17 16.59
CA SER A 36 -10.97 -6.25 15.56
C SER A 36 -9.90 -5.17 15.68
N GLY A 37 -10.22 -4.01 16.29
CA GLY A 37 -9.25 -2.95 16.55
C GLY A 37 -8.77 -2.24 15.29
N ALA A 38 -7.69 -1.47 15.42
CA ALA A 38 -7.11 -0.72 14.30
C ALA A 38 -6.25 -1.63 13.41
N CYS A 39 -6.11 -1.27 12.13
CA CYS A 39 -5.26 -2.02 11.19
C CYS A 39 -3.83 -2.19 11.72
N PRO A 40 -3.30 -3.43 11.80
CA PRO A 40 -1.93 -3.68 12.27
C PRO A 40 -0.87 -3.47 11.17
N CYS A 41 -1.26 -3.55 9.89
CA CYS A 41 -0.33 -3.57 8.77
C CYS A 41 0.15 -2.18 8.31
N TYR A 42 -0.50 -1.10 8.76
CA TYR A 42 -0.16 0.27 8.38
C TYR A 42 -0.05 1.14 9.65
N ASN A 43 1.09 1.81 9.81
CA ASN A 43 1.39 2.65 10.96
C ASN A 43 1.65 4.09 10.53
N VAL A 44 1.22 5.04 11.35
CA VAL A 44 1.43 6.47 11.09
C VAL A 44 2.93 6.73 10.95
N GLY A 45 3.34 7.30 9.82
CA GLY A 45 4.73 7.57 9.44
C GLY A 45 5.32 6.57 8.43
N ASP A 46 4.69 5.40 8.24
CA ASP A 46 5.09 4.45 7.21
C ASP A 46 5.01 5.10 5.83
N THR A 47 5.99 4.80 4.97
CA THR A 47 6.09 5.36 3.63
C THR A 47 6.42 4.29 2.61
N PHE A 48 5.75 4.38 1.46
CA PHE A 48 5.82 3.42 0.37
C PHE A 48 6.13 4.14 -0.93
N ILE A 49 6.88 3.48 -1.82
CA ILE A 49 7.09 3.92 -3.20
C ILE A 49 6.69 2.78 -4.12
N PHE A 50 5.66 3.03 -4.94
CA PHE A 50 5.19 2.12 -5.97
C PHE A 50 5.76 2.54 -7.32
N GLU A 51 6.23 1.57 -8.09
CA GLU A 51 6.68 1.73 -9.46
C GLU A 51 6.28 0.54 -10.35
N CYS A 52 6.05 0.83 -11.63
CA CYS A 52 5.76 -0.15 -12.67
C CYS A 52 6.80 0.07 -13.78
N ALA A 53 8.02 -0.46 -13.60
CA ALA A 53 9.17 -0.17 -14.44
C ALA A 53 10.22 -1.29 -14.38
N ALA A 54 10.97 -1.49 -15.47
CA ALA A 54 12.15 -2.37 -15.49
C ALA A 54 11.90 -3.80 -14.97
N GLY A 55 10.73 -4.37 -15.28
CA GLY A 55 10.33 -5.70 -14.83
C GLY A 55 9.75 -5.76 -13.40
N LYS A 56 9.62 -4.62 -12.73
CA LYS A 56 8.92 -4.47 -11.45
C LYS A 56 7.48 -4.03 -11.70
N ASP A 57 6.57 -4.62 -10.95
CA ASP A 57 5.15 -4.27 -10.97
C ASP A 57 4.61 -4.32 -9.55
N ASP A 58 4.84 -3.26 -8.78
CA ASP A 58 4.45 -3.24 -7.38
C ASP A 58 2.93 -3.33 -7.21
N PHE A 59 2.16 -2.87 -8.20
CA PHE A 59 0.71 -2.85 -8.11
C PHE A 59 0.11 -4.25 -8.11
N TRP A 60 0.48 -5.09 -9.08
CA TRP A 60 -0.05 -6.46 -9.14
C TRP A 60 0.51 -7.38 -8.05
N HIS A 61 1.56 -6.94 -7.35
CA HIS A 61 2.08 -7.60 -6.14
C HIS A 61 1.63 -6.92 -4.84
N MET A 62 0.55 -6.12 -4.88
CA MET A 62 -0.06 -5.50 -3.69
C MET A 62 0.92 -4.67 -2.84
N GLY A 63 1.91 -4.06 -3.48
CA GLY A 63 2.95 -3.25 -2.83
C GLY A 63 4.05 -4.05 -2.14
N LEU A 64 4.18 -5.35 -2.41
CA LEU A 64 5.30 -6.13 -1.87
C LEU A 64 6.63 -5.48 -2.22
N SER A 65 7.47 -5.23 -1.20
CA SER A 65 8.75 -4.52 -1.31
C SER A 65 8.65 -3.03 -1.69
N ALA A 66 7.45 -2.43 -1.64
CA ALA A 66 7.26 -0.99 -1.84
C ALA A 66 7.56 -0.17 -0.56
N LEU A 67 7.63 -0.82 0.61
CA LEU A 67 7.92 -0.15 1.89
C LEU A 67 9.34 0.42 1.91
N VAL A 68 9.46 1.74 2.04
CA VAL A 68 10.76 2.44 2.09
C VAL A 68 11.08 3.04 3.46
N LYS A 69 10.07 3.21 4.31
CA LYS A 69 10.22 3.60 5.71
C LYS A 69 9.14 2.93 6.53
N ALA A 70 9.55 2.25 7.59
CA ALA A 70 8.66 1.69 8.61
C ALA A 70 8.89 2.43 9.93
N GLU A 71 7.83 2.76 10.65
CA GLU A 71 7.92 3.23 12.04
C GLU A 71 7.93 2.05 13.04
N GLY A 72 7.50 0.87 12.60
CA GLY A 72 7.50 -0.37 13.38
C GLY A 72 8.39 -1.47 12.80
N ASN A 73 8.13 -2.72 13.22
CA ASN A 73 8.78 -3.91 12.68
C ASN A 73 8.42 -4.08 11.18
N PRO A 74 9.37 -4.01 10.23
CA PRO A 74 9.07 -4.17 8.81
C PRO A 74 8.44 -5.52 8.46
N ASP A 75 8.66 -6.57 9.26
CA ASP A 75 8.03 -7.88 9.06
C ASP A 75 6.52 -7.86 9.32
N GLU A 76 6.00 -6.83 10.01
CA GLU A 76 4.58 -6.68 10.36
C GLU A 76 3.88 -5.57 9.56
N VAL A 77 4.65 -4.78 8.81
CA VAL A 77 4.14 -3.67 7.98
C VAL A 77 3.92 -4.13 6.54
N ALA A 78 2.79 -3.71 5.95
CA ALA A 78 2.46 -3.95 4.56
C ALA A 78 3.62 -3.60 3.63
N GLY A 79 3.76 -4.31 2.52
CA GLY A 79 4.90 -4.10 1.62
C GLY A 79 6.28 -4.45 2.20
N GLY A 80 6.36 -4.93 3.44
CA GLY A 80 7.55 -5.53 4.04
C GLY A 80 7.80 -6.97 3.57
N PRO A 81 8.92 -7.58 4.00
CA PRO A 81 9.43 -8.84 3.42
C PRO A 81 8.61 -10.09 3.82
N LYS A 82 7.78 -10.02 4.87
CA LYS A 82 6.94 -11.14 5.33
C LYS A 82 5.52 -11.12 4.80
N MET A 83 5.21 -10.21 3.87
CA MET A 83 3.89 -10.08 3.25
C MET A 83 2.71 -9.94 4.24
N PRO A 84 2.81 -9.17 5.34
CA PRO A 84 1.62 -8.80 6.09
C PRO A 84 0.71 -7.96 5.18
N PHE A 85 -0.60 -8.20 5.25
CA PHE A 85 -1.54 -7.59 4.31
C PHE A 85 -2.90 -7.32 4.96
N CYS A 86 -3.50 -6.18 4.61
CA CYS A 86 -4.86 -5.82 4.96
C CYS A 86 -5.61 -5.45 3.67
N SER A 87 -6.58 -6.29 3.31
CA SER A 87 -7.36 -6.16 2.07
C SER A 87 -8.21 -4.89 2.04
N GLU A 88 -8.73 -4.48 3.18
CA GLU A 88 -9.60 -3.32 3.34
C GLU A 88 -8.83 -2.03 3.09
N ALA A 89 -7.62 -1.93 3.64
CA ALA A 89 -6.73 -0.80 3.39
C ALA A 89 -6.27 -0.76 1.93
N TRP A 90 -5.92 -1.91 1.34
CA TRP A 90 -5.52 -1.99 -0.06
C TRP A 90 -6.65 -1.60 -1.01
N ASP A 91 -7.86 -2.11 -0.82
CA ASP A 91 -9.02 -1.76 -1.65
C ASP A 91 -9.25 -0.24 -1.65
N ALA A 92 -9.14 0.41 -0.48
CA ALA A 92 -9.32 1.85 -0.33
C ALA A 92 -8.27 2.69 -1.09
N ILE A 93 -7.01 2.26 -1.18
CA ILE A 93 -5.92 3.06 -1.76
C ILE A 93 -5.50 2.62 -3.17
N SER A 94 -5.77 1.38 -3.56
CA SER A 94 -5.27 0.76 -4.80
C SER A 94 -5.64 1.54 -6.05
N ARG A 95 -6.86 2.07 -6.14
CA ARG A 95 -7.32 2.86 -7.30
C ARG A 95 -6.49 4.11 -7.53
N TYR A 96 -6.10 4.80 -6.44
CA TYR A 96 -5.26 6.00 -6.53
C TYR A 96 -3.83 5.64 -6.93
N ILE A 97 -3.30 4.55 -6.39
CA ILE A 97 -1.98 4.03 -6.76
C ILE A 97 -1.97 3.68 -8.25
N TYR A 98 -2.94 2.89 -8.71
CA TYR A 98 -3.04 2.47 -10.10
C TYR A 98 -3.14 3.67 -11.04
N THR A 99 -4.06 4.60 -10.76
CA THR A 99 -4.25 5.82 -11.56
C THR A 99 -2.96 6.63 -11.65
N GLY A 100 -2.28 6.82 -10.51
CA GLY A 100 -0.99 7.54 -10.46
C GLY A 100 0.12 6.83 -11.23
N LEU A 101 0.18 5.49 -11.21
CA LEU A 101 1.13 4.71 -12.00
C LEU A 101 0.84 4.78 -13.51
N GLN A 102 -0.41 4.94 -13.92
CA GLN A 102 -0.83 5.08 -15.33
C GLN A 102 -0.76 6.52 -15.87
N GLY A 103 -0.34 7.49 -15.04
CA GLY A 103 -0.16 8.87 -15.46
C GLY A 103 -1.36 9.81 -15.25
N GLY A 104 -2.43 9.36 -14.59
CA GLY A 104 -3.59 10.18 -14.24
C GLY A 104 -4.86 9.91 -15.04
#